data_AF-A0A2I0ASP9-F1
#
_entry.id   AF-A0A2I0ASP9-F1
#
_cell.length_a   1.000
_cell.length_b   1.000
_cell.length_c   1.000
_cell.angle_alpha   90.00
_cell.angle_beta   90.00
_cell.angle_gamma   90.00
#
_symmetry.space_group_name_H-M   'P 1'
#
loop_
_entity.id
_entity.type
_entity.pdbx_description
1 polymer ?
#
loop_
_entity_poly.entity_id
_entity_poly.type
_entity_poly.pdbx_seq_one_letter_code
_entity_poly.pdbx_strand_id
1 'polypeptide(L)'
;MYCLIACVTSNNVVAHGRVVNLVAPVVHTLSMGDGTCTVIVDRVIDGSASLVFPIDDKTIIGEALGYVIPWPTWLISHDDQV
;
A
#
# COMPACT_ATOMS: atom_id res chain seq x y z
N MET A 1 -0.84 0.49 -12.89
CA MET A 1 -1.80 -0.62 -12.77
C MET A 1 -2.66 -0.37 -11.55
N TYR A 2 -3.98 -0.32 -11.68
CA TYR A 2 -4.89 -0.15 -10.55
C TYR A 2 -4.93 -1.41 -9.70
N CYS A 3 -5.03 -1.25 -8.39
CA CYS A 3 -5.02 -2.36 -7.45
C CYS A 3 -5.85 -2.06 -6.20
N LEU A 4 -6.26 -3.13 -5.54
CA LEU A 4 -6.86 -3.12 -4.22
C LEU A 4 -5.76 -3.38 -3.19
N ILE A 5 -5.74 -2.57 -2.13
CA ILE A 5 -4.79 -2.65 -1.02
C ILE A 5 -5.52 -3.28 0.17
N ALA A 6 -5.08 -4.46 0.60
CA ALA A 6 -5.65 -5.17 1.73
C ALA A 6 -4.76 -5.08 2.98
N CYS A 7 -5.34 -5.27 4.16
CA CYS A 7 -4.61 -5.23 5.45
C CYS A 7 -4.89 -6.48 6.28
N VAL A 8 -3.87 -7.06 6.91
CA VAL A 8 -3.89 -8.32 7.69
C VAL A 8 -4.18 -9.58 6.85
N THR A 9 -5.22 -9.55 6.01
CA THR A 9 -5.61 -10.64 5.11
C THR A 9 -6.01 -10.07 3.74
N SER A 10 -5.89 -10.86 2.67
CA SER A 10 -6.21 -10.43 1.30
C SER A 10 -7.69 -10.07 1.08
N ASN A 11 -8.60 -10.54 1.95
CA ASN A 11 -10.03 -10.25 1.86
C ASN A 11 -10.42 -8.93 2.55
N ASN A 12 -9.53 -8.36 3.36
CA ASN A 12 -9.78 -7.13 4.09
C ASN A 12 -9.24 -5.93 3.31
N VAL A 13 -9.96 -5.51 2.28
CA VAL A 13 -9.57 -4.38 1.43
C VAL A 13 -9.81 -3.06 2.16
N VAL A 14 -8.75 -2.27 2.32
CA VAL A 14 -8.76 -1.02 3.10
C VAL A 14 -8.56 0.22 2.24
N ALA A 15 -8.09 0.08 1.01
CA ALA A 15 -7.92 1.18 0.06
C ALA A 15 -7.89 0.70 -1.40
N HIS A 16 -8.17 1.63 -2.33
CA HIS A 16 -7.79 1.52 -3.73
C HIS A 16 -6.51 2.30 -3.98
N GLY A 17 -5.72 1.83 -4.93
CA GLY A 17 -4.49 2.50 -5.29
C GLY A 17 -3.96 2.06 -6.64
N ARG A 18 -2.67 2.35 -6.86
CA ARG A 18 -1.92 1.87 -8.00
C ARG A 18 -0.59 1.33 -7.56
N VAL A 19 -0.17 0.21 -8.16
CA VAL A 19 1.22 -0.23 -8.07
C VAL A 19 2.09 0.76 -8.83
N VAL A 20 3.08 1.29 -8.13
CA VAL A 20 4.12 2.17 -8.68
C VAL A 20 5.35 1.31 -8.87
N ASN A 21 5.89 1.27 -10.09
CA ASN A 21 7.11 0.51 -10.37
C ASN A 21 8.32 1.39 -10.05
N LEU A 22 8.68 1.48 -8.77
CA LEU A 22 9.91 2.11 -8.32
C LEU A 22 10.99 1.03 -8.21
N VAL A 23 12.01 1.12 -9.08
CA VAL A 23 13.26 0.34 -8.96
C VAL A 23 14.15 0.93 -7.86
N ALA A 24 13.54 1.35 -6.75
CA ALA A 24 14.23 1.95 -5.63
C ALA A 24 14.51 0.87 -4.58
N PRO A 25 15.77 0.65 -4.19
CA PRO A 25 16.11 -0.35 -3.17
C PRO A 25 15.61 0.04 -1.78
N VAL A 26 15.25 1.31 -1.57
CA VAL A 26 14.75 1.87 -0.31
C VAL A 26 13.58 2.81 -0.59
N VAL A 27 12.53 2.70 0.20
CA VAL A 27 11.37 3.60 0.17
C VAL A 27 11.18 4.15 1.57
N HIS A 28 11.27 5.48 1.69
CA HIS A 28 11.42 6.20 2.97
C HIS A 28 12.63 5.67 3.74
N THR A 29 12.43 4.76 4.69
CA THR A 29 13.48 4.13 5.50
C THR A 29 13.54 2.61 5.36
N LEU A 30 12.61 2.01 4.58
CA LEU A 30 12.48 0.56 4.45
C LEU A 30 13.26 0.06 3.24
N SER A 31 14.19 -0.87 3.46
CA SER A 31 14.80 -1.63 2.37
C SER A 31 13.74 -2.55 1.74
N MET A 32 13.50 -2.38 0.44
CA MET A 32 12.56 -3.20 -0.31
C MET A 32 13.15 -4.59 -0.51
N GLY A 33 12.72 -5.54 0.32
CA GLY A 33 13.05 -6.96 0.17
C GLY A 33 12.13 -7.66 -0.84
N ASP A 34 12.45 -8.91 -1.14
CA ASP A 34 11.62 -9.75 -2.00
C ASP A 34 10.19 -9.84 -1.45
N GLY A 35 9.20 -9.65 -2.33
CA GLY A 35 7.78 -9.72 -1.98
C GLY A 35 7.15 -8.42 -1.47
N THR A 36 7.88 -7.31 -1.47
CA THR A 36 7.34 -5.96 -1.21
C THR A 36 7.30 -5.14 -2.50
N CYS A 37 6.28 -4.32 -2.67
CA CYS A 37 6.16 -3.39 -3.78
C CYS A 37 5.80 -1.99 -3.26
N THR A 38 5.87 -0.97 -4.12
CA THR A 38 5.34 0.36 -3.82
C THR A 38 3.96 0.55 -4.39
N VAL A 39 3.08 1.12 -3.60
CA VAL A 39 1.74 1.53 -4.03
C VAL A 39 1.50 2.98 -3.67
N ILE A 40 0.69 3.67 -4.48
CA ILE A 40 0.11 4.96 -4.11
C ILE A 40 -1.33 4.74 -3.68
N VAL A 41 -1.72 5.30 -2.53
CA VAL A 41 -3.10 5.24 -2.04
C VAL A 41 -3.92 6.33 -2.73
N ASP A 42 -4.88 5.94 -3.56
CA ASP A 42 -5.72 6.88 -4.31
C ASP A 42 -7.05 7.15 -3.60
N ARG A 43 -7.60 6.14 -2.93
CA ARG A 43 -8.85 6.24 -2.18
C ARG A 43 -8.83 5.32 -0.97
N VAL A 44 -9.23 5.87 0.17
CA VAL A 44 -9.33 5.13 1.43
C VAL A 44 -10.73 4.52 1.57
N ILE A 45 -10.81 3.27 2.03
CA ILE A 45 -12.05 2.57 2.40
C ILE A 45 -12.15 2.53 3.93
N ASP A 46 -11.10 2.04 4.61
CA ASP A 46 -10.95 2.08 6.05
C ASP A 46 -9.72 2.89 6.43
N GLY A 47 -9.95 4.12 6.92
CA GLY A 47 -8.88 5.03 7.32
C GLY A 47 -8.21 4.66 8.63
N SER A 48 -8.84 3.84 9.47
CA SER A 48 -8.32 3.43 10.77
C SER A 48 -7.43 2.20 10.71
N ALA A 49 -7.44 1.49 9.58
CA ALA A 49 -6.57 0.35 9.35
C ALA A 49 -5.09 0.73 9.47
N SER A 50 -4.34 -0.05 10.24
CA SER A 50 -2.91 0.15 10.40
C SER A 50 -2.15 -0.05 9.09
N LEU A 51 -1.11 0.75 8.90
CA LEU A 51 -0.10 0.49 7.88
C LEU A 51 0.68 -0.77 8.26
N VAL A 52 0.95 -1.63 7.27
CA VAL A 52 1.81 -2.81 7.48
C VAL A 52 3.23 -2.37 7.85
N PHE A 53 3.69 -1.30 7.20
CA PHE A 53 4.96 -0.65 7.49
C PHE A 53 4.69 0.82 7.83
N PRO A 54 5.05 1.29 9.04
CA PRO A 54 5.05 2.70 9.34
C PRO A 54 5.97 3.44 8.37
N ILE A 55 5.57 4.65 7.99
CA ILE A 55 6.33 5.52 7.09
C ILE A 55 6.37 6.91 7.69
N ASP A 56 7.58 7.42 7.90
CA ASP A 56 7.83 8.64 8.67
C ASP A 56 7.11 8.60 10.03
N ASP A 57 6.10 9.46 10.22
CA ASP A 57 5.26 9.60 11.39
C ASP A 57 3.87 8.95 11.25
N LYS A 58 3.58 8.32 10.11
CA LYS A 58 2.26 7.80 9.75
C LYS A 58 2.12 6.33 10.12
N THR A 59 0.95 5.99 10.66
CA THR A 59 0.69 4.64 11.18
C THR A 59 -0.63 4.03 10.69
N ILE A 60 -1.51 4.83 10.07
CA ILE A 60 -2.81 4.36 9.55
C ILE A 60 -3.02 4.74 8.08
N ILE A 61 -3.87 3.99 7.38
CA ILE A 61 -4.14 4.15 5.95
C ILE A 61 -4.75 5.51 5.62
N GLY A 62 -5.56 6.08 6.52
CA GLY A 62 -6.15 7.41 6.35
C GLY A 62 -5.11 8.52 6.18
N GLU A 63 -3.95 8.39 6.84
CA GLU A 63 -2.85 9.36 6.78
C GLU A 63 -2.00 9.20 5.50
N ALA A 64 -2.09 8.04 4.85
CA ALA A 64 -1.30 7.68 3.68
C ALA A 64 -1.96 8.06 2.33
N LEU A 65 -3.12 8.72 2.33
CA LEU A 65 -3.79 9.15 1.12
C LEU A 65 -2.88 10.06 0.27
N GLY A 66 -2.63 9.67 -0.98
CA GLY A 66 -1.74 10.36 -1.91
C GLY A 66 -0.25 10.08 -1.70
N TYR A 67 0.14 9.29 -0.69
CA TYR A 67 1.53 8.91 -0.45
C TYR A 67 1.89 7.61 -1.17
N VAL A 68 3.15 7.51 -1.57
CA VAL A 68 3.76 6.25 -2.00
C VAL A 68 4.25 5.51 -0.76
N ILE A 69 3.75 4.29 -0.58
CA ILE A 69 4.01 3.47 0.60
C ILE A 69 4.50 2.08 0.17
N PRO A 70 5.39 1.43 0.93
CA PRO A 70 5.71 0.04 0.72
C PRO A 70 4.54 -0.85 1.17
N TRP A 71 4.23 -1.88 0.41
CA TRP A 71 3.16 -2.83 0.73
C TRP A 71 3.52 -4.26 0.32
N PRO A 72 3.14 -5.29 1.10
CA PRO A 72 3.39 -6.67 0.71
C PRO A 72 2.58 -7.06 -0.53
N THR A 73 3.24 -7.67 -1.50
CA THR A 73 2.64 -8.08 -2.79
C THR A 73 1.47 -9.05 -2.63
N TRP A 74 1.47 -9.91 -1.61
CA TRP A 74 0.39 -10.85 -1.31
C TRP A 74 -0.86 -10.19 -0.69
N LEU A 75 -0.77 -8.92 -0.32
CA LEU A 75 -1.91 -8.08 0.11
C LEU A 75 -2.37 -7.11 -1.00
N ILE A 76 -1.82 -7.27 -2.21
CA ILE A 76 -2.24 -6.53 -3.39
C ILE A 76 -3.01 -7.46 -4.31
N SER A 77 -4.16 -7.00 -4.80
CA SER A 77 -4.93 -7.69 -5.84
C SER A 77 -5.28 -6.73 -6.97
N HIS A 78 -5.56 -7.28 -8.15
CA HIS A 78 -6.01 -6.49 -9.30
C HIS A 78 -7.37 -5.85 -9.00
N ASP A 79 -7.50 -4.58 -9.38
CA ASP A 79 -8.79 -3.91 -9.41
C ASP A 79 -9.36 -4.03 -10.82
N ASP A 80 -10.21 -5.03 -11.05
CA ASP A 80 -10.83 -5.33 -12.35
C ASP A 80 -11.98 -4.36 -12.72
N GLN A 81 -12.26 -3.34 -11.91
CA GLN A 81 -13.37 -2.39 -12.12
C GLN A 81 -13.00 -1.15 -12.94
N VAL A 82 -11.92 -1.17 -13.73
CA VAL A 82 -11.48 -0.02 -14.56
C VAL A 82 -11.43 -0.36 -16.04
#